data_AF-A0A2N6GDZ5-F1
#
_entry.id   AF-A0A2N6GDZ5-F1
#
_cell.length_a   1.000
_cell.length_b   1.000
_cell.length_c   1.000
_cell.angle_alpha   90.00
_cell.angle_beta   90.00
_cell.angle_gamma   90.00
#
_symmetry.space_group_name_H-M   'P 1'
#
loop_
_entity.id
_entity.type
_entity.pdbx_description
1 polymer ?
#
loop_
_entity_poly.entity_id
_entity_poly.type
_entity_poly.pdbx_seq_one_letter_code
_entity_poly.pdbx_strand_id
1 'polypeptide(L)'
;MNITKRQPVSVGEMITEEFLVPNSLTQGQLAEAMGVSRKTVNELCTNRRAITADTALMLATVFGNSADFWLNLQQRNELWKALNTPRRRARIEKAKPIAA
;
A
#
# COMPACT_ATOMS: atom_id res chain seq x y z
N MET A 1 -16.11 3.50 9.49
CA MET A 1 -14.98 2.93 8.74
C MET A 1 -14.86 1.46 9.11
N ASN A 2 -15.05 0.54 8.17
CA ASN A 2 -15.07 -0.89 8.48
C ASN A 2 -13.63 -1.42 8.45
N ILE A 3 -13.00 -1.54 9.62
CA ILE A 3 -11.67 -2.14 9.75
C ILE A 3 -11.86 -3.64 10.04
N THR A 4 -11.26 -4.46 9.20
CA THR A 4 -11.36 -5.92 9.27
C THR A 4 -10.58 -6.49 10.45
N LYS A 5 -11.01 -7.64 10.97
CA LYS A 5 -10.28 -8.36 12.03
C LYS A 5 -8.90 -8.84 11.54
N ARG A 6 -8.83 -9.31 10.30
CA ARG A 6 -7.58 -9.71 9.64
C ARG A 6 -6.87 -8.50 9.03
N GLN A 7 -5.54 -8.57 8.99
CA GLN A 7 -4.73 -7.56 8.31
C GLN A 7 -5.14 -7.48 6.83
N PRO A 8 -5.39 -6.28 6.28
CA PRO A 8 -5.66 -6.11 4.86
C PRO A 8 -4.45 -6.51 4.01
N VAL A 9 -4.69 -6.96 2.79
CA VAL A 9 -3.64 -7.23 1.79
C VAL A 9 -2.76 -6.00 1.64
N SER A 10 -1.45 -6.21 1.71
CA SER A 10 -0.47 -5.12 1.59
C SER A 10 -0.32 -4.67 0.14
N VAL A 11 0.22 -3.47 -0.08
CA VAL A 11 0.52 -3.01 -1.45
C VAL A 11 1.54 -3.95 -2.09
N GLY A 12 2.60 -4.32 -1.37
CA GLY A 12 3.65 -5.17 -1.94
C GLY A 12 3.16 -6.56 -2.35
N GLU A 13 2.28 -7.14 -1.54
CA GLU A 13 1.59 -8.40 -1.83
C GLU A 13 0.65 -8.24 -3.04
N MET A 14 -0.16 -7.18 -3.09
CA MET A 14 -1.02 -6.89 -4.24
C MET A 14 -0.21 -6.77 -5.54
N ILE A 15 0.88 -6.00 -5.55
CA ILE A 15 1.74 -5.86 -6.74
C ILE A 15 2.29 -7.23 -7.16
N THR A 16 2.74 -8.04 -6.21
CA THR A 16 3.44 -9.30 -6.51
C THR A 16 2.47 -10.38 -6.96
N GLU A 17 1.46 -10.67 -6.14
CA GLU A 17 0.58 -11.84 -6.29
C GLU A 17 -0.52 -11.62 -7.33
N GLU A 18 -1.00 -10.38 -7.49
CA GLU A 18 -2.14 -10.08 -8.36
C GLU A 18 -1.73 -9.46 -9.71
N PHE A 19 -0.51 -8.91 -9.81
CA PHE A 19 -0.03 -8.27 -11.03
C PHE A 19 1.25 -8.91 -11.59
N LEU A 20 2.33 -9.00 -10.82
CA LEU A 20 3.60 -9.50 -11.37
C LEU A 20 3.55 -10.99 -11.71
N VAL A 21 3.13 -11.85 -10.77
CA VAL A 21 3.08 -13.30 -10.96
C VAL A 21 2.10 -13.70 -12.07
N PRO A 22 0.83 -13.23 -12.09
CA PRO A 22 -0.12 -13.66 -13.11
C PRO A 22 0.25 -13.20 -14.53
N ASN A 23 0.94 -12.05 -14.66
CA ASN A 23 1.37 -11.52 -15.94
C ASN A 23 2.80 -11.97 -16.33
N SER A 24 3.45 -12.83 -15.55
CA SER A 24 4.85 -13.26 -15.76
C SER A 24 5.82 -12.08 -15.88
N LEU A 25 5.58 -11.00 -15.14
CA LEU A 25 6.40 -9.79 -15.13
C LEU A 25 7.44 -9.84 -14.02
N THR A 26 8.65 -9.38 -14.33
CA THR A 26 9.71 -9.16 -13.36
C THR A 26 9.60 -7.77 -12.72
N GLN A 27 10.17 -7.62 -11.51
CA GLN A 27 10.34 -6.28 -10.90
C GLN A 27 11.18 -5.33 -11.77
N GLY A 28 12.05 -5.87 -12.65
CA GLY A 28 12.84 -5.06 -13.59
C GLY A 28 11.97 -4.45 -14.68
N GLN A 29 11.10 -5.25 -15.29
CA GLN A 29 10.15 -4.77 -16.30
C GLN A 29 9.18 -3.74 -15.73
N LEU A 30 8.68 -3.95 -14.51
CA LEU A 30 7.85 -2.95 -13.83
C LEU A 30 8.63 -1.65 -13.56
N ALA A 31 9.91 -1.76 -13.14
CA ALA A 31 10.74 -0.58 -12.88
C ALA A 31 10.98 0.25 -14.14
N GLU A 32 11.25 -0.42 -15.27
CA GLU A 32 11.39 0.20 -16.59
C GLU A 32 10.09 0.90 -17.00
N ALA A 33 8.94 0.22 -16.90
CA ALA A 33 7.64 0.79 -17.25
C ALA A 33 7.24 1.98 -16.37
N MET A 34 7.61 1.97 -15.09
CA MET A 34 7.38 3.07 -14.15
C MET A 34 8.40 4.21 -14.29
N GLY A 35 9.50 4.01 -15.02
CA GLY A 35 10.61 4.98 -15.07
C GLY A 35 11.34 5.18 -13.74
N VAL A 36 11.41 4.14 -12.89
CA VAL A 36 12.07 4.19 -11.57
C VAL A 36 13.15 3.12 -11.44
N SER A 37 13.95 3.19 -10.37
CA SER A 37 14.95 2.15 -10.10
C SER A 37 14.29 0.81 -9.72
N ARG A 38 14.93 -0.32 -10.08
CA ARG A 38 14.52 -1.66 -9.61
C ARG A 38 14.49 -1.75 -8.09
N LYS A 39 15.36 -1.00 -7.39
CA LYS A 39 15.35 -0.89 -5.93
C LYS A 39 14.04 -0.29 -5.41
N THR A 40 13.53 0.75 -6.07
CA THR A 40 12.23 1.36 -5.73
C THR A 40 11.12 0.33 -5.81
N VAL A 41 11.03 -0.41 -6.92
CA VAL A 41 10.02 -1.47 -7.08
C VAL A 41 10.19 -2.56 -6.03
N ASN A 42 11.43 -2.99 -5.76
CA ASN A 42 11.69 -3.97 -4.70
C ASN A 42 11.21 -3.50 -3.32
N GLU A 43 11.47 -2.24 -2.97
CA GLU A 43 11.01 -1.66 -1.70
C GLU A 43 9.48 -1.59 -1.62
N LEU A 44 8.79 -1.34 -2.74
CA LEU A 44 7.33 -1.41 -2.83
C LEU A 44 6.82 -2.84 -2.65
N CYS A 45 7.35 -3.82 -3.41
CA CYS A 45 6.98 -5.24 -3.29
C CYS A 45 7.26 -5.82 -1.90
N THR A 46 8.29 -5.34 -1.21
CA THR A 46 8.67 -5.79 0.14
C THR A 46 8.07 -4.96 1.27
N ASN A 47 7.17 -4.01 0.96
CA ASN A 47 6.56 -3.09 1.92
C ASN A 47 7.58 -2.27 2.75
N ARG A 48 8.81 -2.12 2.26
CA ARG A 48 9.86 -1.28 2.87
C ARG A 48 9.71 0.20 2.50
N ARG A 49 8.91 0.48 1.47
CA ARG A 49 8.50 1.83 1.06
C ARG A 49 6.98 1.89 0.99
N ALA A 50 6.41 2.97 1.52
CA ALA A 50 4.99 3.27 1.35
C ALA A 50 4.72 3.85 -0.04
N ILE A 51 3.53 3.59 -0.57
CA ILE A 51 3.05 4.23 -1.80
C ILE A 51 2.82 5.72 -1.55
N THR A 52 3.38 6.55 -2.44
CA THR A 52 3.07 7.98 -2.59
C THR A 52 2.06 8.18 -3.72
N ALA A 53 1.51 9.39 -3.83
CA ALA A 53 0.63 9.77 -4.94
C ALA A 53 1.30 9.53 -6.30
N ASP A 54 2.56 9.95 -6.46
CA ASP A 54 3.32 9.77 -7.69
C ASP A 54 3.47 8.29 -8.05
N THR A 55 3.88 7.44 -7.09
CA THR A 55 4.01 6.00 -7.36
C THR A 55 2.67 5.33 -7.64
N ALA A 56 1.58 5.82 -7.04
CA ALA A 56 0.23 5.31 -7.31
C ALA A 56 -0.22 5.66 -8.72
N LEU A 57 0.05 6.88 -9.19
CA LEU A 57 -0.23 7.30 -10.57
C LEU A 57 0.61 6.51 -11.58
N MET A 58 1.87 6.23 -11.28
CA MET A 58 2.71 5.37 -12.12
C MET A 58 2.12 3.95 -12.22
N LEU A 59 1.80 3.32 -11.08
CA LEU A 59 1.21 1.97 -11.07
C LEU A 59 -0.15 1.93 -11.78
N ALA A 60 -0.99 2.96 -11.57
CA ALA A 60 -2.25 3.13 -12.27
C ALA A 60 -2.06 3.18 -13.79
N THR A 61 -1.06 3.94 -14.25
CA THR A 61 -0.71 4.04 -15.67
C THR A 61 -0.22 2.70 -16.23
N VAL A 62 0.64 1.98 -15.49
CA VAL A 62 1.20 0.69 -15.94
C VAL A 62 0.16 -0.42 -15.98
N PHE A 63 -0.72 -0.48 -14.98
CA PHE A 63 -1.64 -1.60 -14.78
C PHE A 63 -3.11 -1.31 -15.16
N GLY A 64 -3.41 -0.08 -15.63
CA GLY A 64 -4.73 0.27 -16.15
C GLY A 64 -5.83 0.37 -15.09
N ASN A 65 -5.48 0.66 -13.83
CA ASN A 65 -6.43 0.89 -12.74
C ASN A 65 -6.30 2.33 -12.18
N SER A 66 -6.93 2.64 -11.05
CA SER A 66 -6.90 4.00 -10.48
C SER A 66 -5.77 4.19 -9.45
N ALA A 67 -5.27 5.41 -9.31
CA ALA A 67 -4.31 5.74 -8.24
C ALA A 67 -4.93 5.51 -6.84
N ASP A 68 -6.23 5.80 -6.69
CA ASP A 68 -6.98 5.57 -5.45
C ASP A 68 -6.99 4.09 -5.06
N PHE A 69 -7.00 3.15 -6.02
CA PHE A 69 -6.90 1.72 -5.71
C PHE A 69 -5.64 1.43 -4.87
N TRP A 70 -4.48 1.93 -5.30
CA TRP A 70 -3.21 1.73 -4.61
C TRP A 70 -3.14 2.48 -3.28
N LEU A 71 -3.58 3.73 -3.26
CA LEU A 71 -3.56 4.56 -2.03
C LEU A 71 -4.48 3.97 -0.95
N ASN A 72 -5.63 3.41 -1.34
CA ASN A 72 -6.56 2.77 -0.41
C ASN A 72 -5.97 1.52 0.24
N LEU A 73 -5.18 0.72 -0.47
CA LEU A 73 -4.48 -0.44 0.11
C LEU A 73 -3.49 -0.03 1.20
N GLN A 74 -2.71 1.03 0.92
CA GLN A 74 -1.79 1.63 1.89
C GLN A 74 -2.57 2.15 3.12
N GLN A 75 -3.62 2.95 2.90
CA GLN A 75 -4.39 3.57 3.97
C GLN A 75 -5.05 2.53 4.88
N ARG A 76 -5.68 1.49 4.30
CA ARG A 76 -6.31 0.41 5.06
C ARG A 76 -5.30 -0.33 5.93
N ASN A 77 -4.11 -0.62 5.39
CA ASN A 77 -3.04 -1.24 6.16
C ASN A 77 -2.56 -0.34 7.32
N GLU A 78 -2.34 0.94 7.07
CA GLU A 78 -1.84 1.84 8.11
C GLU A 78 -2.83 2.05 9.26
N LEU A 79 -4.13 2.13 8.94
CA LEU A 79 -5.17 2.21 9.95
C LEU A 79 -5.29 0.89 10.73
N TRP A 80 -5.26 -0.25 10.05
CA TRP A 80 -5.25 -1.55 10.72
C TRP A 80 -4.05 -1.69 11.65
N LYS A 81 -2.83 -1.37 11.19
CA LYS A 81 -1.61 -1.39 12.01
C LYS A 81 -1.73 -0.44 13.21
N ALA A 82 -2.31 0.75 13.03
CA ALA A 82 -2.50 1.71 14.10
C ALA A 82 -3.36 1.15 15.24
N LEU A 83 -4.47 0.48 14.89
CA LEU A 83 -5.38 -0.12 15.87
C LEU A 83 -4.87 -1.44 16.45
N ASN A 84 -3.98 -2.15 15.74
CA ASN A 84 -3.44 -3.43 16.19
C ASN A 84 -2.05 -3.32 16.85
N THR A 85 -1.48 -2.12 16.93
CA THR A 85 -0.25 -1.86 17.70
C THR A 85 -0.63 -1.35 19.10
N PRO A 86 -0.37 -2.09 20.20
CA PRO A 86 -0.88 -1.75 21.54
C PRO A 86 -0.56 -0.31 21.98
N ARG A 87 0.68 0.14 21.77
CA ARG A 87 1.10 1.51 22.11
C ARG A 87 0.35 2.58 21.32
N ARG A 88 0.12 2.36 20.01
CA ARG A 88 -0.60 3.31 19.16
C ARG A 88 -2.09 3.31 19.51
N ARG A 89 -2.68 2.13 19.70
CA ARG A 89 -4.07 1.95 20.11
C ARG A 89 -4.39 2.67 21.42
N ALA A 90 -3.57 2.44 22.46
CA ALA A 90 -3.75 3.10 23.75
C ALA A 90 -3.65 4.64 23.66
N ARG A 91 -2.88 5.18 22.70
CA ARG A 91 -2.85 6.63 22.44
C ARG A 91 -4.12 7.12 21.74
N ILE A 92 -4.62 6.36 20.77
CA ILE A 92 -5.83 6.68 20.00
C ILE A 92 -7.06 6.66 20.92
N GLU A 93 -7.20 5.67 21.79
CA GLU A 93 -8.33 5.53 22.73
C GLU A 93 -8.39 6.66 23.78
N LYS A 94 -7.27 7.37 24.01
CA LYS A 94 -7.22 8.54 24.91
C LYS A 94 -7.67 9.85 24.23
N ALA A 95 -7.79 9.86 22.91
CA ALA A 95 -8.22 11.05 22.17
C ALA A 95 -9.69 11.39 22.52
N LYS A 96 -10.01 12.69 22.58
CA LYS A 96 -11.35 13.19 22.90
C LYS A 96 -11.82 14.14 21.79
N PRO A 97 -13.12 14.16 21.45
CA PRO A 97 -13.65 15.14 20.52
C PRO A 97 -13.48 16.54 21.11
N ILE A 98 -13.09 17.51 20.27
CA ILE A 98 -12.89 18.90 20.67
C ILE A 98 -14.23 19.66 20.76
N ALA A 99 -15.27 19.16 20.09
CA ALA A 99 -16.66 19.60 20.24
C ALA A 99 -17.59 18.42 19.88
N ALA A 100 -18.73 18.31 20.55
CA ALA A 100 -19.84 17.42 20.20
C ALA A 100 -20.87 18.18 19.38
#